data_AF-A0A9J6C0G6-F1
#
_entry.id   AF-A0A9J6C0G6-F1
#
_cell.length_a   1.000
_cell.length_b   1.000
_cell.length_c   1.000
_cell.angle_alpha   90.00
_cell.angle_beta   90.00
_cell.angle_gamma   90.00
#
_symmetry.space_group_name_H-M   'P 1'
#
loop_
_entity.id
_entity.type
_entity.pdbx_description
1 polymer ?
#
loop_
_entity_poly.entity_id
_entity_poly.type
_entity_poly.pdbx_seq_one_letter_code
_entity_poly.pdbx_strand_id
1 'polypeptide(L)'
;MWLKRKLSMDYNFLVFYFIILIICGLINTSFAFLSCNPSPCKNGGQCITKSKTEAYCNCTSRYVGDFCQYTNPCLTAPRCQNGGTCEVIIKDNQSTFECKCPMGFSASLCEISESTACSSSPCKNNGECILRSLDEYECKCPEGFSGRNCEKSNLCASSPCKNGGRCSMTLNNKYKCTCPPGFKGQNCTEDIKECLNNPCKNGGTCIESFGSYK
;
A
#
# COMPACT_ATOMS: atom_id res chain seq x y z
N MET A 1 58.94 9.29 -53.19
CA MET A 1 59.19 8.62 -51.89
C MET A 1 58.71 9.58 -50.80
N TRP A 2 57.47 9.43 -50.34
CA TRP A 2 56.81 10.37 -49.42
C TRP A 2 57.08 9.98 -47.95
N LEU A 3 57.77 10.85 -47.22
CA LEU A 3 57.99 10.74 -45.77
C LEU A 3 56.69 11.06 -45.02
N LYS A 4 56.14 10.06 -44.29
CA LYS A 4 55.05 10.24 -43.32
C LYS A 4 55.60 11.01 -42.10
N ARG A 5 55.13 12.23 -41.85
CA ARG A 5 55.30 12.92 -40.56
C ARG A 5 54.39 12.26 -39.53
N LYS A 6 54.99 11.71 -38.48
CA LYS A 6 54.34 11.12 -37.31
C LYS A 6 53.93 12.29 -36.40
N LEU A 7 52.63 12.58 -36.30
CA LEU A 7 52.09 13.50 -35.30
C LEU A 7 52.19 12.81 -33.94
N SER A 8 53.14 13.23 -33.09
CA SER A 8 53.17 12.82 -31.68
C SER A 8 52.16 13.65 -30.92
N MET A 9 51.00 13.05 -30.61
CA MET A 9 50.08 13.58 -29.61
C MET A 9 50.78 13.54 -28.25
N ASP A 10 51.07 14.71 -27.70
CA ASP A 10 51.80 14.87 -26.45
C ASP A 10 51.01 14.25 -25.28
N TYR A 11 51.65 13.40 -24.49
CA TYR A 11 51.03 12.70 -23.36
C TYR A 11 50.41 13.67 -22.34
N ASN A 12 51.05 14.82 -22.15
CA ASN A 12 50.54 15.90 -21.29
C ASN A 12 49.21 16.50 -21.80
N PHE A 13 48.99 16.50 -23.12
CA PHE A 13 47.74 16.98 -23.73
C PHE A 13 46.58 16.00 -23.48
N LEU A 14 46.86 14.69 -23.56
CA LEU A 14 45.89 13.65 -23.22
C LEU A 14 45.53 13.70 -21.72
N VAL A 15 46.50 13.87 -20.83
CA VAL A 15 46.26 14.00 -19.39
C VAL A 15 45.43 15.25 -19.07
N PHE A 16 45.71 16.38 -19.72
CA PHE A 16 44.93 17.62 -19.52
C PHE A 16 43.49 17.48 -20.01
N TYR A 17 43.28 16.82 -21.15
CA TYR A 17 41.94 16.54 -21.68
C TYR A 17 41.15 15.59 -20.77
N PHE A 18 41.78 14.55 -20.22
CA PHE A 18 41.16 13.67 -19.24
C PHE A 18 40.82 14.40 -17.93
N ILE A 19 41.67 15.31 -17.45
CA ILE A 19 41.38 16.15 -16.28
C ILE A 19 40.18 17.06 -16.55
N ILE A 20 40.09 17.68 -17.74
CA ILE A 20 38.91 18.49 -18.12
C ILE A 20 37.64 17.63 -18.17
N LEU A 21 37.70 16.42 -18.74
CA LEU A 21 36.54 15.51 -18.79
C LEU A 21 36.12 15.04 -17.39
N ILE A 22 37.07 14.82 -16.48
CA ILE A 22 36.79 14.45 -15.08
C ILE A 22 36.19 15.66 -14.33
N ILE A 23 36.74 16.86 -14.50
CA ILE A 23 36.18 18.09 -13.92
C ILE A 23 34.78 18.35 -14.47
N CYS A 24 34.57 18.19 -15.78
CA CYS A 24 33.27 18.35 -16.45
C CYS A 24 32.26 17.26 -16.06
N GLY A 25 32.73 16.02 -15.84
CA GLY A 25 31.92 14.90 -15.34
C GLY A 25 31.58 14.95 -13.85
N LEU A 26 32.28 15.78 -13.07
CA LEU A 26 31.95 16.10 -11.67
C LEU A 26 30.96 17.27 -11.54
N ILE A 27 30.73 18.03 -12.62
CA ILE A 27 29.67 19.03 -12.67
C ILE A 27 28.38 18.30 -13.00
N ASN A 28 27.66 17.85 -11.97
CA ASN A 28 26.23 17.57 -12.13
C ASN A 28 25.56 18.90 -12.49
N THR A 29 25.43 19.19 -13.79
CA THR A 29 24.78 20.42 -14.27
C THR A 29 23.27 20.25 -14.12
N SER A 30 22.75 20.36 -12.89
CA SER A 30 21.44 20.98 -12.74
C SER A 30 21.64 22.44 -13.14
N PHE A 31 21.01 22.89 -14.23
CA PHE A 31 21.13 24.25 -14.73
C PHE A 31 20.39 25.24 -13.81
N ALA A 32 20.87 25.39 -12.58
CA ALA A 32 20.53 26.53 -11.74
C ALA A 32 21.18 27.78 -12.36
N PHE A 33 20.40 28.82 -12.58
CA PHE A 33 20.88 30.07 -13.15
C PHE A 33 21.23 31.08 -12.04
N LEU A 34 22.01 32.11 -12.38
CA LEU A 34 22.72 32.94 -11.40
C LEU A 34 21.85 34.02 -10.73
N SER A 35 20.75 34.45 -11.34
CA SER A 35 19.96 35.60 -10.87
C SER A 35 18.53 35.62 -11.40
N CYS A 36 17.61 36.21 -10.63
CA CYS A 36 16.23 36.49 -11.03
C CYS A 36 16.04 37.89 -11.67
N ASN A 37 17.11 38.61 -12.01
CA ASN A 37 17.03 39.93 -12.63
C ASN A 37 17.89 40.00 -13.91
N PRO A 38 17.28 39.98 -15.11
CA PRO A 38 15.84 39.82 -15.39
C PRO A 38 15.35 38.38 -15.13
N SER A 39 14.06 38.20 -14.80
CA SER A 39 13.50 36.87 -14.52
C SER A 39 13.53 35.98 -15.77
N PRO A 40 14.18 34.81 -15.73
CA PRO A 40 14.20 33.90 -16.87
C PRO A 40 12.94 33.02 -16.95
N CYS A 41 12.16 32.95 -15.86
CA CYS A 41 10.95 32.12 -15.79
C CYS A 41 9.88 32.59 -16.78
N LYS A 42 9.27 31.63 -17.46
CA LYS A 42 8.20 31.83 -18.44
C LYS A 42 6.83 31.51 -17.82
N ASN A 43 5.79 31.86 -18.55
CA ASN A 43 4.42 31.40 -18.30
C ASN A 43 3.91 31.65 -16.85
N GLY A 44 4.27 32.80 -16.28
CA GLY A 44 3.87 33.18 -14.92
C GLY A 44 4.60 32.41 -13.81
N GLY A 45 5.68 31.70 -14.13
CA GLY A 45 6.55 31.08 -13.13
C GLY A 45 7.22 32.13 -12.23
N GLN A 46 7.22 31.88 -10.93
CA GLN A 46 7.84 32.76 -9.95
C GLN A 46 9.32 32.41 -9.81
N CYS A 47 10.20 33.37 -10.08
CA CYS A 47 11.64 33.18 -9.88
C CYS A 47 11.99 33.27 -8.39
N ILE A 48 12.69 32.26 -7.87
CA ILE A 48 13.10 32.17 -6.48
C ILE A 48 14.63 32.09 -6.44
N THR A 49 15.26 33.03 -5.74
CA THR A 49 16.71 33.02 -5.48
C THR A 49 16.96 32.36 -4.13
N LYS A 50 17.67 31.24 -4.12
CA LYS A 50 18.03 30.49 -2.91
C LYS A 50 19.42 30.88 -2.39
N SER A 51 20.34 31.24 -3.29
CA SER A 51 21.67 31.79 -2.97
C SER A 51 22.19 32.69 -4.11
N LYS A 52 23.37 33.31 -3.95
CA LYS A 52 24.00 34.17 -5.00
C LYS A 52 24.28 33.45 -6.32
N THR A 53 24.25 32.12 -6.34
CA THR A 53 24.55 31.29 -7.53
C THR A 53 23.45 30.30 -7.85
N GLU A 54 22.34 30.32 -7.11
CA GLU A 54 21.26 29.35 -7.25
C GLU A 54 19.91 30.08 -7.27
N ALA A 55 19.31 30.13 -8.44
CA ALA A 55 17.92 30.51 -8.64
C ALA A 55 17.20 29.45 -9.49
N TYR A 56 15.90 29.29 -9.21
CA TYR A 56 15.04 28.34 -9.92
C TYR A 56 13.65 28.94 -10.14
N CYS A 57 12.89 28.36 -11.06
CA CYS A 57 11.52 28.78 -11.35
C CYS A 57 10.52 27.87 -10.64
N ASN A 58 9.66 28.47 -9.81
CA ASN A 58 8.47 27.81 -9.29
C ASN A 58 7.34 27.94 -10.31
N CYS A 59 7.01 26.85 -10.97
CA CYS A 59 6.03 26.84 -12.05
C CYS A 59 4.59 26.73 -11.52
N THR A 60 3.65 27.34 -12.24
CA THR A 60 2.23 27.00 -12.04
C THR A 60 1.98 25.57 -12.51
N SER A 61 0.93 24.91 -12.00
CA SER A 61 0.68 23.49 -12.29
C SER A 61 0.53 23.15 -13.78
N ARG A 62 0.24 24.14 -14.63
CA ARG A 62 0.10 24.01 -16.08
C ARG A 62 1.42 23.99 -16.85
N TYR A 63 2.56 24.27 -16.21
CA TYR A 63 3.85 24.36 -16.89
C TYR A 63 4.94 23.62 -16.13
N VAL A 64 5.94 23.17 -16.88
CA VAL A 64 7.06 22.33 -16.42
C VAL A 64 8.36 22.73 -17.13
N GLY A 65 9.48 22.18 -16.63
CA GLY A 65 10.84 22.50 -17.07
C GLY A 65 11.47 23.60 -16.24
N ASP A 66 12.79 23.75 -16.39
CA ASP A 66 13.62 24.63 -15.56
C ASP A 66 13.21 26.10 -15.60
N PHE A 67 12.59 26.52 -16.69
CA PHE A 67 12.09 27.88 -16.91
C PHE A 67 10.57 27.93 -17.03
N CYS A 68 9.85 26.87 -16.68
CA CYS A 68 8.40 26.74 -16.89
C CYS A 68 8.00 26.93 -18.37
N GLN A 69 8.87 26.53 -19.29
CA GLN A 69 8.75 26.80 -20.72
C GLN A 69 7.83 25.81 -21.44
N TYR A 70 7.62 24.62 -20.88
CA TYR A 70 6.82 23.57 -21.48
C TYR A 70 5.46 23.45 -20.79
N THR A 71 4.41 23.10 -21.55
CA THR A 71 3.09 22.77 -20.99
C THR A 71 3.15 21.47 -20.21
N ASN A 72 2.48 21.37 -19.06
CA ASN A 72 2.43 20.14 -18.28
C ASN A 72 1.56 19.08 -19.01
N PRO A 73 2.15 18.03 -19.59
CA PRO A 73 1.40 17.03 -20.34
C PRO A 73 0.46 16.22 -19.46
N CYS A 74 0.74 16.10 -18.15
CA CYS A 74 -0.14 15.39 -17.21
C CYS A 74 -1.49 16.08 -16.97
N LEU A 75 -1.67 17.34 -17.40
CA LEU A 75 -2.96 18.04 -17.30
C LEU A 75 -3.72 18.12 -18.63
N THR A 76 -3.02 17.97 -19.76
CA THR A 76 -3.56 18.21 -21.11
C THR A 76 -3.67 16.94 -21.96
N ALA A 77 -2.87 15.91 -21.69
CA ALA A 77 -2.88 14.66 -22.42
C ALA A 77 -3.93 13.66 -21.88
N PRO A 78 -4.17 12.52 -22.57
CA PRO A 78 -4.97 11.44 -22.01
C PRO A 78 -4.44 11.05 -20.63
N ARG A 79 -5.34 10.98 -19.65
CA ARG A 79 -4.96 10.79 -18.25
C ARG A 79 -4.67 9.31 -17.98
N CYS A 80 -3.69 9.05 -17.13
CA CYS A 80 -3.48 7.72 -16.57
C CYS A 80 -4.78 7.24 -15.91
N GLN A 81 -5.19 6.02 -16.24
CA GLN A 81 -6.40 5.38 -15.74
C GLN A 81 -6.10 4.53 -14.52
N ASN A 82 -7.15 4.02 -13.86
CA ASN A 82 -7.04 3.03 -12.79
C ASN A 82 -6.10 3.41 -11.64
N GLY A 83 -5.98 4.70 -11.33
CA GLY A 83 -5.10 5.20 -10.28
C GLY A 83 -3.62 5.31 -10.68
N GLY A 84 -3.30 5.22 -11.97
CA GLY A 84 -1.95 5.45 -12.47
C GLY A 84 -1.43 6.84 -12.15
N THR A 85 -0.14 6.91 -11.84
CA THR A 85 0.56 8.17 -11.54
C THR A 85 1.21 8.71 -12.81
N CYS A 86 0.91 9.95 -13.17
CA CYS A 86 1.50 10.60 -14.32
C CYS A 86 2.84 11.22 -13.96
N GLU A 87 3.89 10.88 -14.71
CA GLU A 87 5.22 11.47 -14.58
C GLU A 87 5.58 12.23 -15.84
N VAL A 88 6.09 13.46 -15.65
CA VAL A 88 6.50 14.33 -16.75
C VAL A 88 7.91 13.93 -17.18
N ILE A 89 8.09 13.76 -18.49
CA ILE A 89 9.37 13.48 -19.13
C ILE A 89 9.71 14.64 -20.06
N ILE A 90 10.91 15.18 -19.92
CA ILE A 90 11.42 16.21 -20.83
C ILE A 90 12.51 15.58 -21.70
N LYS A 91 12.28 15.53 -23.01
CA LYS A 91 13.22 14.97 -23.99
C LYS A 91 13.18 15.81 -25.26
N ASP A 92 14.35 16.06 -25.85
CA ASP A 92 14.48 16.76 -27.14
C ASP A 92 13.73 18.11 -27.20
N ASN A 93 13.83 18.92 -26.13
CA ASN A 93 13.10 20.18 -25.97
C ASN A 93 11.57 20.06 -26.06
N GLN A 94 11.02 18.89 -25.76
CA GLN A 94 9.58 18.67 -25.66
C GLN A 94 9.24 18.04 -24.31
N SER A 95 8.04 18.31 -23.82
CA SER A 95 7.48 17.65 -22.65
C SER A 95 6.49 16.57 -23.08
N THR A 96 6.75 15.34 -22.67
CA THR A 96 5.83 14.21 -22.76
C THR A 96 5.55 13.67 -21.36
N PHE A 97 4.77 12.59 -21.27
CA PHE A 97 4.47 11.93 -20.01
C PHE A 97 4.60 10.42 -20.13
N GLU A 98 4.74 9.77 -18.98
CA GLU A 98 4.64 8.33 -18.81
C GLU A 98 3.71 8.06 -17.61
N CYS A 99 2.91 7.00 -17.72
CA CYS A 99 2.08 6.55 -16.62
C CYS A 99 2.75 5.43 -15.86
N LYS A 100 2.98 5.63 -14.56
CA LYS A 100 3.32 4.55 -13.63
C LYS A 100 2.04 3.85 -13.21
N CYS A 101 1.87 2.62 -13.70
CA CYS A 101 0.68 1.82 -13.45
C CYS A 101 0.72 1.12 -12.09
N PRO A 102 -0.39 1.08 -11.35
CA PRO A 102 -0.50 0.22 -10.18
C PRO A 102 -0.44 -1.25 -10.60
N MET A 103 -0.10 -2.13 -9.66
CA MET A 103 -0.09 -3.57 -9.94
C MET A 103 -1.46 -4.04 -10.42
N GLY A 104 -1.46 -4.92 -11.43
CA GLY A 104 -2.68 -5.39 -12.07
C GLY A 104 -3.18 -4.49 -13.20
N PHE A 105 -2.43 -3.46 -13.59
CA PHE A 105 -2.73 -2.63 -14.75
C PHE A 105 -1.49 -2.44 -15.63
N SER A 106 -1.71 -2.34 -16.94
CA SER A 106 -0.64 -2.16 -17.93
C SER A 106 -1.09 -1.33 -19.13
N ALA A 107 -0.21 -1.24 -20.13
CA ALA A 107 -0.24 -0.31 -21.27
C ALA A 107 0.06 1.16 -20.90
N SER A 108 0.14 2.01 -21.92
CA SER A 108 0.67 3.37 -21.81
C SER A 108 -0.14 4.30 -20.91
N LEU A 109 -1.43 4.03 -20.73
CA LEU A 109 -2.33 4.83 -19.88
C LEU A 109 -2.90 3.99 -18.73
N CYS A 110 -2.33 2.82 -18.43
CA CYS A 110 -2.84 1.89 -17.41
C CYS A 110 -4.28 1.43 -17.65
N GLU A 111 -4.70 1.37 -18.92
CA GLU A 111 -6.07 1.08 -19.34
C GLU A 111 -6.38 -0.42 -19.40
N ILE A 112 -5.37 -1.27 -19.50
CA ILE A 112 -5.53 -2.73 -19.56
C ILE A 112 -5.47 -3.29 -18.14
N SER A 113 -6.50 -4.03 -17.73
CA SER A 113 -6.48 -4.80 -16.48
C SER A 113 -5.81 -6.15 -16.70
N GLU A 114 -4.88 -6.50 -15.84
CA GLU A 114 -4.19 -7.79 -15.84
C GLU A 114 -4.82 -8.74 -14.83
N SER A 115 -4.79 -10.04 -15.14
CA SER A 115 -5.20 -11.07 -14.19
C SER A 115 -4.19 -11.10 -13.04
N THR A 116 -4.69 -11.03 -11.81
CA THR A 116 -3.88 -11.09 -10.59
C THR A 116 -4.39 -12.19 -9.67
N ALA A 117 -3.65 -12.47 -8.60
CA ALA A 117 -4.06 -13.43 -7.59
C ALA A 117 -5.39 -13.04 -6.90
N CYS A 118 -5.72 -11.75 -6.84
CA CYS A 118 -7.01 -11.26 -6.32
C CYS A 118 -8.16 -11.32 -7.33
N SER A 119 -7.90 -11.51 -8.63
CA SER A 119 -8.95 -11.55 -9.67
C SER A 119 -9.97 -12.68 -9.47
N SER A 120 -9.57 -13.76 -8.79
CA SER A 120 -10.45 -14.88 -8.44
C SER A 120 -11.27 -14.65 -7.16
N SER A 121 -11.14 -13.48 -6.52
CA SER A 121 -11.72 -13.17 -5.20
C SER A 121 -11.45 -14.27 -4.16
N PRO A 122 -10.16 -14.55 -3.86
CA PRO A 122 -9.78 -15.68 -3.03
C PRO A 122 -10.19 -15.52 -1.56
N CYS A 123 -10.28 -14.29 -1.05
CA CYS A 123 -10.66 -13.98 0.32
C CYS A 123 -12.17 -14.18 0.54
N LYS A 124 -12.53 -14.97 1.55
CA LYS A 124 -13.91 -15.28 1.93
C LYS A 124 -14.41 -14.33 3.02
N ASN A 125 -15.71 -14.39 3.31
CA ASN A 125 -16.36 -13.67 4.41
C ASN A 125 -16.04 -12.16 4.42
N ASN A 126 -16.09 -11.52 3.25
CA ASN A 126 -15.75 -10.10 3.05
C ASN A 126 -14.30 -9.73 3.47
N GLY A 127 -13.37 -10.67 3.40
CA GLY A 127 -11.94 -10.36 3.56
C GLY A 127 -11.42 -9.46 2.44
N GLU A 128 -10.61 -8.48 2.82
CA GLU A 128 -9.96 -7.55 1.90
C GLU A 128 -8.75 -8.26 1.26
N CYS A 129 -8.75 -8.38 -0.08
CA CYS A 129 -7.64 -8.99 -0.81
C CYS A 129 -6.57 -7.94 -1.11
N ILE A 130 -5.37 -8.14 -0.58
CA ILE A 130 -4.24 -7.23 -0.73
C ILE A 130 -3.20 -7.94 -1.60
N LEU A 131 -2.93 -7.40 -2.79
CA LEU A 131 -1.88 -7.93 -3.65
C LEU A 131 -0.49 -7.68 -3.03
N ARG A 132 0.33 -8.74 -3.03
CA ARG A 132 1.77 -8.67 -2.69
C ARG A 132 2.63 -8.71 -3.95
N SER A 133 2.16 -9.42 -4.99
CA SER A 133 2.69 -9.40 -6.35
C SER A 133 1.55 -9.73 -7.34
N LEU A 134 1.83 -9.91 -8.63
CA LEU A 134 0.81 -10.33 -9.61
C LEU A 134 0.21 -11.71 -9.26
N ASP A 135 1.03 -12.62 -8.72
CA ASP A 135 0.63 -14.01 -8.41
C ASP A 135 0.48 -14.29 -6.90
N GLU A 136 0.80 -13.32 -6.03
CA GLU A 136 0.72 -13.46 -4.58
C GLU A 136 -0.23 -12.43 -3.94
N TYR A 137 -0.99 -12.89 -2.94
CA TYR A 137 -1.94 -12.07 -2.19
C TYR A 137 -1.93 -12.43 -0.71
N GLU A 138 -2.46 -11.50 0.08
CA GLU A 138 -2.79 -11.68 1.48
C GLU A 138 -4.25 -11.26 1.71
N CYS A 139 -4.98 -12.04 2.52
CA CYS A 139 -6.32 -11.66 2.94
C CYS A 139 -6.28 -10.99 4.31
N LYS A 140 -6.72 -9.74 4.38
CA LYS A 140 -7.01 -9.09 5.65
C LYS A 140 -8.43 -9.45 6.07
N CYS A 141 -8.51 -10.33 7.08
CA CYS A 141 -9.78 -10.89 7.53
C CYS A 141 -10.55 -9.94 8.45
N PRO A 142 -11.89 -9.88 8.36
CA PRO A 142 -12.71 -9.16 9.32
C PRO A 142 -12.65 -9.80 10.70
N GLU A 143 -13.10 -9.06 11.72
CA GLU A 143 -13.19 -9.59 13.08
C GLU A 143 -13.98 -10.89 13.13
N GLY A 144 -13.48 -11.86 13.89
CA GLY A 144 -14.09 -13.18 13.99
C GLY A 144 -13.81 -14.10 12.80
N PHE A 145 -12.95 -13.73 11.85
CA PHE A 145 -12.48 -14.61 10.77
C PHE A 145 -10.96 -14.74 10.77
N SER A 146 -10.48 -15.87 10.27
CA SER A 146 -9.07 -16.22 10.22
C SER A 146 -8.79 -17.26 9.12
N GLY A 147 -7.53 -17.65 8.95
CA GLY A 147 -7.10 -18.53 7.86
C GLY A 147 -6.53 -17.73 6.69
N ARG A 148 -5.89 -18.43 5.74
CA ARG A 148 -5.22 -17.79 4.59
C ARG A 148 -6.22 -17.01 3.72
N ASN A 149 -7.44 -17.53 3.63
CA ASN A 149 -8.50 -17.00 2.79
C ASN A 149 -9.68 -16.53 3.63
N CYS A 150 -9.48 -16.26 4.93
CA CYS A 150 -10.54 -15.90 5.87
C CYS A 150 -11.67 -16.93 5.96
N GLU A 151 -11.38 -18.19 5.67
CA GLU A 151 -12.35 -19.29 5.62
C GLU A 151 -12.78 -19.80 6.99
N LYS A 152 -11.98 -19.52 8.04
CA LYS A 152 -12.23 -20.00 9.40
C LYS A 152 -12.96 -18.93 10.20
N SER A 153 -14.18 -19.21 10.62
CA SER A 153 -14.92 -18.36 11.54
C SER A 153 -14.59 -18.71 12.99
N ASN A 154 -14.20 -17.72 13.79
CA ASN A 154 -14.14 -17.81 15.25
C ASN A 154 -15.56 -17.66 15.80
N LEU A 155 -16.24 -18.79 15.93
CA LEU A 155 -17.61 -18.85 16.44
C LEU A 155 -17.73 -18.44 17.92
N CYS A 156 -16.61 -18.34 18.66
CA CYS A 156 -16.60 -17.81 20.01
C CYS A 156 -16.59 -16.27 20.08
N ALA A 157 -16.30 -15.58 18.98
CA ALA A 157 -16.21 -14.11 18.97
C ALA A 157 -17.55 -13.42 19.34
N SER A 158 -18.68 -14.04 18.97
CA SER A 158 -20.03 -13.55 19.34
C SER A 158 -20.46 -13.86 20.77
N SER A 159 -19.57 -14.44 21.59
CA SER A 159 -19.86 -14.87 22.97
C SER A 159 -21.15 -15.70 23.09
N PRO A 160 -21.21 -16.86 22.39
CA PRO A 160 -22.42 -17.69 22.33
C PRO A 160 -22.76 -18.35 23.68
N CYS A 161 -21.76 -18.64 24.52
CA CYS A 161 -21.95 -19.26 25.84
C CYS A 161 -22.46 -18.23 26.85
N LYS A 162 -23.61 -18.51 27.48
CA LYS A 162 -24.27 -17.64 28.46
C LYS A 162 -24.01 -18.11 29.89
N ASN A 163 -24.51 -17.34 30.86
CA ASN A 163 -24.44 -17.63 32.30
C ASN A 163 -23.01 -17.93 32.81
N GLY A 164 -22.00 -17.28 32.21
CA GLY A 164 -20.59 -17.47 32.58
C GLY A 164 -19.91 -18.70 31.93
N GLY A 165 -20.56 -19.35 30.96
CA GLY A 165 -19.98 -20.48 30.24
C GLY A 165 -18.72 -20.11 29.42
N ARG A 166 -17.74 -21.01 29.40
CA ARG A 166 -16.49 -20.82 28.64
C ARG A 166 -16.64 -21.35 27.22
N CYS A 167 -16.39 -20.51 26.22
CA CYS A 167 -16.39 -20.93 24.82
C CYS A 167 -15.03 -21.49 24.40
N SER A 168 -15.04 -22.55 23.60
CA SER A 168 -13.85 -23.13 22.96
C SER A 168 -14.16 -23.53 21.52
N MET A 169 -13.20 -23.31 20.62
CA MET A 169 -13.27 -23.83 19.25
C MET A 169 -12.93 -25.32 19.24
N THR A 170 -13.63 -26.08 18.42
CA THR A 170 -13.39 -27.50 18.17
C THR A 170 -12.67 -27.68 16.82
N LEU A 171 -12.06 -28.84 16.60
CA LEU A 171 -11.28 -29.16 15.40
C LEU A 171 -12.08 -29.06 14.07
N ASN A 172 -13.42 -29.10 14.13
CA ASN A 172 -14.29 -29.14 12.95
C ASN A 172 -14.96 -27.80 12.64
N ASN A 173 -14.32 -26.66 12.96
CA ASN A 173 -14.91 -25.32 12.82
C ASN A 173 -16.28 -25.17 13.52
N LYS A 174 -16.47 -25.87 14.65
CA LYS A 174 -17.62 -25.66 15.57
C LYS A 174 -17.11 -25.08 16.88
N TYR A 175 -18.00 -24.50 17.69
CA TYR A 175 -17.69 -24.16 19.08
C TYR A 175 -18.33 -25.16 20.04
N LYS A 176 -17.79 -25.20 21.27
CA LYS A 176 -18.37 -25.90 22.41
C LYS A 176 -18.33 -24.98 23.61
N CYS A 177 -19.46 -24.91 24.33
CA CYS A 177 -19.53 -24.26 25.63
C CYS A 177 -19.28 -25.27 26.75
N THR A 178 -18.41 -24.90 27.68
CA THR A 178 -18.31 -25.56 28.98
C THR A 178 -19.15 -24.77 29.96
N CYS A 179 -20.28 -25.35 30.39
CA CYS A 179 -21.23 -24.70 31.28
C CYS A 179 -20.77 -24.74 32.74
N PRO A 180 -21.03 -23.67 33.52
CA PRO A 180 -20.83 -23.72 34.95
C PRO A 180 -21.85 -24.63 35.63
N PRO A 181 -21.63 -25.02 36.89
CA PRO A 181 -22.62 -25.74 37.69
C PRO A 181 -23.98 -25.01 37.69
N GLY A 182 -25.07 -25.78 37.68
CA GLY A 182 -26.43 -25.24 37.60
C GLY A 182 -26.94 -24.96 36.18
N PHE A 183 -26.08 -25.01 35.14
CA PHE A 183 -26.50 -24.75 33.76
C PHE A 183 -26.16 -25.88 32.79
N LYS A 184 -26.97 -26.02 31.74
CA LYS A 184 -26.80 -27.00 30.66
C LYS A 184 -27.22 -26.45 29.30
N GLY A 185 -27.17 -27.32 28.29
CA GLY A 185 -27.50 -26.99 26.90
C GLY A 185 -26.28 -26.50 26.11
N GLN A 186 -26.43 -26.37 24.79
CA GLN A 186 -25.34 -26.00 23.88
C GLN A 186 -24.71 -24.63 24.22
N ASN A 187 -25.53 -23.69 24.70
CA ASN A 187 -25.15 -22.31 25.01
C ASN A 187 -25.18 -22.00 26.51
N CYS A 188 -25.34 -23.00 27.37
CA CYS A 188 -25.46 -22.82 28.82
C CYS A 188 -26.64 -21.93 29.24
N THR A 189 -27.70 -21.87 28.42
CA THR A 189 -28.90 -21.06 28.66
C THR A 189 -29.97 -21.80 29.44
N GLU A 190 -29.88 -23.13 29.54
CA GLU A 190 -30.85 -23.94 30.25
C GLU A 190 -30.44 -24.09 31.70
N ASP A 191 -31.36 -23.78 32.62
CA ASP A 191 -31.22 -24.04 34.03
C ASP A 191 -31.35 -25.54 34.30
N ILE A 192 -30.52 -26.07 35.20
CA ILE A 192 -30.70 -27.41 35.73
C ILE A 192 -31.91 -27.38 36.68
N LYS A 193 -32.55 -28.54 36.87
CA LYS A 193 -33.62 -28.71 37.86
C LYS A 193 -33.12 -29.65 38.93
N GLU A 194 -32.40 -29.11 39.89
CA GLU A 194 -31.65 -29.84 40.88
C GLU A 194 -32.58 -30.64 41.82
N CYS A 195 -33.80 -30.14 42.06
CA CYS A 195 -34.74 -30.80 42.95
C CYS A 195 -35.35 -32.10 42.39
N LEU A 196 -35.24 -32.36 41.08
CA LEU A 196 -35.75 -33.60 40.47
C LEU A 196 -35.10 -34.87 41.05
N ASN A 197 -33.88 -34.76 41.55
CA ASN A 197 -33.14 -35.88 42.14
C ASN A 197 -33.24 -35.95 43.67
N ASN A 198 -34.12 -35.16 44.29
CA ASN A 198 -34.29 -35.09 45.76
C ASN A 198 -32.95 -34.95 46.51
N PRO A 199 -32.18 -33.87 46.25
CA PRO A 199 -30.85 -33.69 46.83
C PRO A 199 -30.90 -33.43 48.35
N CYS A 200 -31.95 -32.77 48.83
CA CYS A 200 -32.15 -32.45 50.24
C CYS A 200 -32.35 -33.73 51.07
N LYS A 201 -31.62 -33.83 52.20
CA LYS A 201 -31.67 -34.98 53.11
C LYS A 201 -32.48 -34.65 54.37
N ASN A 202 -32.76 -35.67 55.19
CA ASN A 202 -33.40 -35.53 56.51
C ASN A 202 -34.78 -34.84 56.49
N GLY A 203 -35.58 -35.09 55.45
CA GLY A 203 -36.91 -34.48 55.31
C GLY A 203 -36.93 -33.02 54.86
N GLY A 204 -35.79 -32.48 54.41
CA GLY A 204 -35.73 -31.13 53.83
C GLY A 204 -36.58 -31.00 52.57
N THR A 205 -37.29 -29.87 52.44
CA THR A 205 -38.00 -29.51 51.21
C THR A 205 -37.04 -28.82 50.25
N CYS A 206 -36.95 -29.30 49.01
CA CYS A 206 -36.10 -28.68 47.99
C CYS A 206 -36.86 -27.59 47.23
N ILE A 207 -36.23 -26.43 47.06
CA ILE A 207 -36.75 -25.28 46.33
C ILE A 207 -35.77 -24.92 45.20
N GLU A 208 -36.25 -24.96 43.96
CA GLU A 208 -35.47 -24.57 42.78
C GLU A 208 -35.06 -23.09 42.84
N SER A 209 -33.88 -22.76 42.33
CA SER A 209 -33.34 -21.40 42.21
C SER A 209 -32.51 -21.28 40.94
N PHE A 210 -32.40 -20.09 40.34
CA PHE A 210 -31.65 -19.94 39.09
C PHE A 210 -30.18 -20.31 39.29
N GLY A 211 -29.71 -21.35 38.60
CA GLY A 211 -28.38 -21.94 38.71
C GLY A 211 -28.09 -22.65 40.03
N SER A 212 -29.10 -22.96 40.85
CA SER A 212 -28.92 -23.58 42.18
C SER A 212 -30.21 -24.15 42.80
N TYR A 213 -30.15 -24.60 44.06
CA TYR A 213 -31.33 -24.97 44.85
C TYR A 213 -31.09 -24.65 46.33
N LYS A 214 -32.16 -24.61 47.12
CA LYS A 214 -32.10 -24.42 48.58
C LYS A 214 -33.11 -25.29 49.32
#